data_AF-K2DLZ1-F1
#
_entry.id   AF-K2DLZ1-F1
#
_cell.length_a   1.000
_cell.length_b   1.000
_cell.length_c   1.000
_cell.angle_alpha   90.00
_cell.angle_beta   90.00
_cell.angle_gamma   90.00
#
_symmetry.space_group_name_H-M   'P 1'
#
loop_
_entity.id
_entity.type
_entity.pdbx_description
1 polymer ?
#
loop_
_entity_poly.entity_id
_entity_poly.type
_entity_poly.pdbx_seq_one_letter_code
_entity_poly.pdbx_strand_id
1 'polypeptide(L)'
;ALDLAIAYARERRQFGRAIGEFQAVKHALADAWVAVDNGRYALLTLMAMSDADAGMPFLISRCDRLVSESCRQAARLAIQVHGGIGFAWEHDAHIYLKRIYKLAAKLRPLAHTLGAA
;
A
#
# COMPACT_ATOMS: atom_id res chain seq x y z
N ALA A 1 -5.87 2.30 5.51
CA ALA A 1 -5.34 0.95 5.76
C ALA A 1 -4.12 0.99 6.66
N LEU A 2 -3.02 1.63 6.23
CA LEU A 2 -1.81 1.76 7.05
C LEU A 2 -2.08 2.50 8.37
N ASP A 3 -2.87 3.58 8.33
CA ASP A 3 -3.22 4.33 9.56
C ASP A 3 -3.98 3.47 10.58
N LEU A 4 -4.89 2.60 10.13
CA LEU A 4 -5.58 1.64 11.00
C LEU A 4 -4.58 0.70 11.66
N ALA A 5 -3.60 0.21 10.90
CA ALA A 5 -2.56 -0.67 11.41
C ALA A 5 -1.67 0.04 12.44
N ILE A 6 -1.30 1.30 12.20
CA ILE A 6 -0.51 2.11 13.12
C ILE A 6 -1.29 2.38 14.41
N ALA A 7 -2.57 2.76 14.30
CA ALA A 7 -3.44 2.98 15.45
C ALA A 7 -3.57 1.70 16.30
N TYR A 8 -3.91 0.58 15.67
CA TYR A 8 -4.02 -0.71 16.35
C TYR A 8 -2.70 -1.15 16.99
N ALA A 9 -1.57 -0.91 16.34
CA ALA A 9 -0.26 -1.26 16.87
C ALA A 9 0.12 -0.47 18.14
N ARG A 10 -0.42 0.75 18.29
CA ARG A 10 -0.23 1.57 19.50
C ARG A 10 -1.13 1.14 20.65
N GLU A 11 -2.34 0.67 20.35
CA GLU A 11 -3.35 0.33 21.35
C GLU A 11 -3.24 -1.13 21.85
N ARG A 12 -3.00 -2.07 20.93
CA ARG A 12 -2.98 -3.49 21.23
C ARG A 12 -1.75 -3.83 22.06
N ARG A 13 -1.96 -4.48 23.21
CA ARG A 13 -0.89 -4.95 24.10
C ARG A 13 -0.77 -6.47 24.09
N GLN A 14 0.46 -6.97 23.97
CA GLN A 14 0.83 -8.38 24.14
C GLN A 14 2.22 -8.48 24.76
N PHE A 15 2.46 -9.54 25.53
CA PHE A 15 3.72 -9.74 26.26
C PHE A 15 4.14 -8.51 27.09
N GLY A 16 3.17 -7.86 27.73
CA GLY A 16 3.39 -6.73 28.64
C GLY A 16 3.60 -5.36 28.00
N ARG A 17 3.55 -5.22 26.67
CA ARG A 17 3.79 -3.94 25.98
C ARG A 17 2.96 -3.77 24.70
N ALA A 18 2.95 -2.57 24.11
CA ALA A 18 2.24 -2.35 22.86
C ALA A 18 2.91 -3.14 21.72
N ILE A 19 2.12 -3.70 20.80
CA ILE A 19 2.67 -4.52 19.71
C ILE A 19 3.56 -3.69 18.76
N GLY A 20 3.33 -2.37 18.68
CA GLY A 20 4.17 -1.44 17.93
C GLY A 20 5.59 -1.24 18.51
N GLU A 21 5.88 -1.73 19.72
CA GLU A 21 7.24 -1.64 20.27
C GLU A 21 8.17 -2.74 19.74
N PHE A 22 7.61 -3.85 19.25
CA PHE A 22 8.39 -4.92 18.65
C PHE A 22 8.95 -4.47 17.29
N GLN A 23 10.25 -4.66 17.10
CA GLN A 23 10.98 -4.28 15.88
C GLN A 23 10.32 -4.81 14.61
N ALA A 24 9.89 -6.08 14.63
CA ALA A 24 9.19 -6.73 13.51
C ALA A 24 7.91 -6.00 13.08
N VAL A 25 7.21 -5.33 14.01
CA VAL A 25 5.98 -4.59 13.71
C VAL A 25 6.31 -3.16 13.27
N LYS A 26 7.09 -2.40 14.05
CA LYS A 26 7.38 -1.00 13.72
C LYS A 26 8.23 -0.82 12.47
N HIS A 27 9.21 -1.67 12.22
CA HIS A 27 10.01 -1.60 10.99
C HIS A 27 9.15 -1.92 9.78
N ALA A 28 8.33 -2.97 9.84
CA ALA A 28 7.41 -3.28 8.75
C ALA A 28 6.42 -2.13 8.47
N LEU A 29 5.91 -1.47 9.51
CA LEU A 29 5.03 -0.30 9.37
C LEU A 29 5.78 0.90 8.77
N ALA A 30 7.03 1.15 9.18
CA ALA A 30 7.87 2.21 8.63
C ALA A 30 8.18 1.96 7.15
N ASP A 31 8.58 0.75 6.78
CA ASP A 31 8.86 0.36 5.40
C ASP A 31 7.61 0.51 4.51
N ALA A 32 6.45 0.08 5.00
CA ALA A 32 5.19 0.26 4.28
C ALA A 32 4.80 1.74 4.13
N TRP A 33 5.07 2.58 5.14
CA TRP A 33 4.86 4.02 5.07
C TRP A 33 5.74 4.65 3.99
N VAL A 34 7.04 4.36 4.00
CA VAL A 34 7.99 4.86 2.99
C VAL A 34 7.58 4.42 1.59
N ALA A 35 7.17 3.16 1.41
CA ALA A 35 6.73 2.66 0.12
C ALA A 35 5.51 3.40 -0.43
N VAL A 36 4.50 3.66 0.42
CA VAL A 36 3.29 4.40 0.03
C VAL A 36 3.61 5.86 -0.27
N ASP A 37 4.46 6.49 0.54
CA ASP A 37 4.87 7.88 0.35
C ASP A 37 5.67 8.06 -0.95
N ASN A 38 6.62 7.15 -1.23
CA ASN A 38 7.34 7.11 -2.51
C ASN A 38 6.39 6.93 -3.71
N GLY A 39 5.38 6.06 -3.59
CA GLY A 39 4.35 5.90 -4.61
C GLY A 39 3.56 7.18 -4.84
N ARG A 40 3.19 7.88 -3.77
CA ARG A 40 2.50 9.18 -3.84
C ARG A 40 3.37 10.23 -4.52
N TYR A 41 4.65 10.33 -4.17
CA TYR A 41 5.57 11.25 -4.82
C TYR A 41 5.73 10.95 -6.31
N ALA A 42 5.90 9.67 -6.69
CA ALA A 42 6.01 9.28 -8.09
C ALA A 42 4.77 9.69 -8.91
N LEU A 43 3.57 9.53 -8.33
CA LEU A 43 2.32 9.95 -8.97
C LEU A 43 2.23 11.48 -9.11
N LEU A 44 2.55 12.23 -8.05
CA LEU A 44 2.54 13.69 -8.09
C LEU A 44 3.53 14.25 -9.11
N THR A 45 4.74 13.69 -9.17
CA THR A 45 5.74 14.05 -10.17
C THR A 45 5.22 13.79 -11.57
N LEU A 46 4.66 12.59 -11.83
CA LEU A 46 4.08 12.24 -13.13
C LEU A 46 2.96 13.20 -13.55
N MET A 47 2.08 13.58 -12.63
CA MET A 47 0.99 14.54 -12.88
C MET A 47 1.48 15.98 -13.16
N ALA A 48 2.68 16.32 -12.68
CA ALA A 48 3.29 17.63 -12.90
C ALA A 48 4.11 17.71 -14.20
N MET A 49 4.35 16.58 -14.87
CA MET A 49 5.03 16.56 -16.17
C MET A 49 4.10 17.11 -17.26
N SER A 50 4.61 17.96 -18.15
CA SER A 50 3.89 18.43 -19.33
C SER A 50 3.90 17.36 -20.43
N ASP A 51 2.72 16.97 -20.93
CA ASP A 51 2.55 15.95 -21.96
C ASP A 51 3.27 16.34 -23.27
N ALA A 52 4.34 15.60 -23.62
CA ALA A 52 4.87 15.47 -24.99
C ALA A 52 6.06 14.50 -25.15
N ASP A 53 6.51 13.77 -24.12
CA ASP A 53 7.69 12.91 -24.26
C ASP A 53 7.33 11.46 -24.59
N ALA A 54 8.09 10.84 -25.51
CA ALA A 54 7.95 9.44 -25.90
C ALA A 54 8.13 8.47 -24.71
N GLY A 55 8.78 8.91 -23.64
CA GLY A 55 8.93 8.16 -22.39
C GLY A 55 7.69 8.08 -21.50
N MET A 56 6.64 8.88 -21.77
CA MET A 56 5.48 9.00 -20.88
C MET A 56 4.74 7.67 -20.61
N PRO A 57 4.47 6.80 -21.61
CA PRO A 57 3.84 5.49 -21.38
C PRO A 57 4.66 4.59 -20.45
N PHE A 58 5.98 4.60 -20.58
CA PHE A 58 6.88 3.85 -19.69
C PHE A 58 6.81 4.38 -18.26
N LEU A 59 6.87 5.70 -18.07
CA LEU A 59 6.79 6.33 -16.74
C LEU A 59 5.44 6.07 -16.08
N ILE A 60 4.33 6.14 -16.83
CA ILE A 60 2.99 5.77 -16.35
C ILE A 60 2.97 4.33 -15.84
N SER A 61 3.49 3.37 -16.61
CA SER A 61 3.54 1.96 -16.20
C SER A 61 4.42 1.74 -14.96
N ARG A 62 5.58 2.39 -14.88
CA ARG A 62 6.46 2.30 -13.71
C ARG A 62 5.81 2.88 -12.46
N CYS A 63 5.12 4.01 -12.60
CA CYS A 63 4.37 4.66 -11.53
C CYS A 63 3.21 3.78 -11.05
N ASP A 64 2.39 3.26 -11.97
CA ASP A 64 1.28 2.35 -11.65
C ASP A 64 1.78 1.13 -10.87
N ARG A 65 2.84 0.47 -11.33
CA ARG A 65 3.42 -0.70 -10.63
C ARG A 65 3.89 -0.33 -9.22
N LEU A 66 4.55 0.81 -9.04
CA LEU A 66 5.05 1.27 -7.74
C LEU A 66 3.90 1.55 -6.76
N VAL A 67 2.88 2.28 -7.20
CA VAL A 67 1.69 2.60 -6.39
C VAL A 67 0.90 1.32 -6.08
N SER A 68 0.65 0.49 -7.10
CA SER A 68 -0.14 -0.74 -6.93
C SER A 68 0.55 -1.76 -6.02
N GLU A 69 1.88 -1.90 -6.03
CA GLU A 69 2.57 -2.78 -5.09
C GLU A 69 2.62 -2.20 -3.68
N SER A 70 2.95 -0.92 -3.52
CA SER A 70 3.00 -0.28 -2.19
C SER A 70 1.65 -0.31 -1.48
N CYS A 71 0.55 -0.02 -2.20
CA CYS A 71 -0.80 -0.16 -1.65
C CYS A 71 -1.13 -1.60 -1.25
N ARG A 72 -0.77 -2.60 -2.08
CA ARG A 72 -1.02 -4.02 -1.76
C ARG A 72 -0.21 -4.46 -0.55
N GLN A 73 1.05 -4.06 -0.46
CA GLN A 73 1.91 -4.32 0.70
C GLN A 73 1.32 -3.72 1.97
N ALA A 74 0.93 -2.45 1.95
CA ALA A 74 0.33 -1.77 3.11
C ALA A 74 -0.99 -2.43 3.55
N ALA A 75 -1.83 -2.87 2.60
CA ALA A 75 -3.08 -3.56 2.90
C ALA A 75 -2.86 -4.94 3.53
N ARG A 76 -1.93 -5.73 2.99
CA ARG A 76 -1.56 -7.04 3.56
C ARG A 76 -0.97 -6.88 4.95
N LEU A 77 -0.06 -5.91 5.13
CA LEU A 77 0.53 -5.63 6.43
C LEU A 77 -0.53 -5.20 7.44
N ALA A 78 -1.50 -4.39 7.04
CA ALA A 78 -2.59 -4.01 7.94
C ALA A 78 -3.32 -5.24 8.47
N ILE A 79 -3.62 -6.22 7.63
CA ILE A 79 -4.23 -7.48 8.08
C ILE A 79 -3.32 -8.24 9.04
N GLN A 80 -2.03 -8.37 8.72
CA GLN A 80 -1.05 -9.06 9.55
C GLN A 80 -0.92 -8.42 10.95
N VAL A 81 -0.91 -7.09 11.03
CA VAL A 81 -0.80 -6.33 12.28
C VAL A 81 -2.05 -6.50 13.16
N HIS A 82 -3.24 -6.55 12.55
CA HIS A 82 -4.47 -6.83 13.28
C HIS A 82 -4.57 -8.30 13.72
N GLY A 83 -3.92 -9.22 13.01
CA GLY A 83 -4.04 -10.65 13.25
C GLY A 83 -5.43 -11.15 12.89
N GLY A 84 -5.98 -12.07 13.69
CA GLY A 84 -7.29 -12.70 13.40
C GLY A 84 -8.44 -11.71 13.23
N ILE A 85 -8.51 -10.64 14.04
CA ILE A 85 -9.57 -9.62 13.94
C ILE A 85 -9.51 -8.86 12.61
N GLY A 86 -8.35 -8.80 11.97
CA GLY A 86 -8.17 -8.15 10.68
C GLY A 86 -8.98 -8.79 9.55
N PHE A 87 -9.35 -10.07 9.68
CA PHE A 87 -10.19 -10.82 8.74
C PHE A 87 -11.66 -10.92 9.16
N ALA A 88 -11.99 -10.47 10.38
CA ALA A 88 -13.33 -10.56 10.93
C ALA A 88 -14.21 -9.39 10.47
N TRP A 89 -15.53 -9.54 10.57
CA TRP A 89 -16.48 -8.51 10.14
C TRP A 89 -16.53 -7.31 11.08
N GLU A 90 -16.03 -7.48 12.29
CA GLU A 90 -15.95 -6.51 13.36
C GLU A 90 -14.86 -5.44 13.13
N HIS A 91 -14.04 -5.58 12.09
CA HIS A 91 -12.96 -4.63 11.80
C HIS A 91 -12.80 -4.35 10.30
N ASP A 92 -12.66 -3.07 9.94
CA ASP A 92 -12.65 -2.60 8.55
C ASP A 92 -11.36 -2.91 7.75
N ALA A 93 -10.33 -3.46 8.38
CA ALA A 93 -9.04 -3.73 7.74
C ALA A 93 -9.19 -4.57 6.45
N HIS A 94 -10.01 -5.61 6.48
CA HIS A 94 -10.28 -6.48 5.33
C HIS A 94 -11.01 -5.76 4.17
N ILE A 95 -11.74 -4.67 4.43
CA ILE A 95 -12.41 -3.87 3.39
C ILE A 95 -11.36 -3.22 2.49
N TYR A 96 -10.29 -2.66 3.07
CA TYR A 96 -9.21 -2.04 2.31
C TYR A 96 -8.44 -3.06 1.47
N LEU A 97 -8.16 -4.25 2.01
CA LEU A 97 -7.53 -5.33 1.25
C LEU A 97 -8.34 -5.68 0.01
N LYS A 98 -9.64 -5.96 0.17
CA LYS A 98 -10.55 -6.27 -0.94
C LYS A 98 -10.55 -5.16 -2.00
N ARG A 99 -10.62 -3.89 -1.57
CA ARG A 99 -10.67 -2.73 -2.47
C ARG A 99 -9.37 -2.57 -3.26
N ILE A 100 -8.22 -2.70 -2.61
CA ILE A 100 -6.90 -2.55 -3.25
C ILE A 100 -6.66 -3.68 -4.26
N TYR A 101 -7.05 -4.91 -3.94
CA TYR A 101 -6.94 -6.03 -4.88
C TYR A 101 -7.83 -5.83 -6.12
N LYS A 102 -9.06 -5.33 -5.93
CA LYS A 102 -9.96 -4.99 -7.03
C LYS A 102 -9.38 -3.88 -7.93
N LEU A 103 -8.78 -2.84 -7.34
CA LEU A 103 -8.17 -1.74 -8.10
C LEU A 103 -6.93 -2.20 -8.87
N ALA A 104 -6.02 -2.93 -8.21
CA ALA A 104 -4.81 -3.45 -8.86
C ALA A 104 -5.14 -4.39 -10.05
N ALA A 105 -6.19 -5.21 -9.92
CA ALA A 105 -6.65 -6.07 -11.02
C ALA A 105 -7.17 -5.28 -12.24
N LYS A 106 -7.75 -4.09 -12.02
CA LYS A 106 -8.24 -3.22 -13.10
C LYS A 106 -7.14 -2.43 -13.81
N LEU A 107 -6.03 -2.15 -13.13
CA LEU A 107 -4.93 -1.35 -13.66
C LEU A 107 -3.94 -2.19 -14.48
N ARG A 108 -3.80 -3.49 -14.15
CA ARG A 108 -2.91 -4.43 -14.84
C ARG A 108 -3.12 -4.54 -16.37
N PRO A 109 -4.36 -4.53 -16.91
CA PRO A 109 -4.59 -4.52 -18.35
C PRO A 109 -4.08 -3.24 -19.04
N LEU A 110 -4.17 -2.09 -18.37
CA LEU A 110 -3.78 -0.77 -18.93
C LEU A 110 -2.27 -0.68 -19.14
N ALA A 111 -1.48 -1.20 -18.19
CA ALA A 111 -0.02 -1.26 -18.33
C ALA A 111 0.43 -2.11 -19.53
N HIS A 112 -0.27 -3.22 -19.79
CA HIS A 112 -0.02 -4.09 -20.96
C HIS A 112 -0.46 -3.43 -22.28
N THR A 113 -1.50 -2.58 -22.26
CA THR A 113 -1.94 -1.85 -23.45
C THR A 113 -0.98 -0.70 -23.81
N LEU A 114 -0.25 -0.17 -22.83
CA LEU A 114 0.72 0.91 -23.01
C LEU A 114 2.12 0.43 -23.44
N GLY A 115 2.30 -0.85 -23.78
CA GLY A 115 3.55 -1.39 -24.33
C GLY A 115 4.72 -1.48 -23.35
N ALA A 116 4.48 -1.28 -22.06
CA ALA A 116 5.50 -1.38 -21.02
C ALA A 116 5.50 -2.79 -20.41
N ALA A 117 6.13 -3.73 -21.10
CA ALA A 117 6.49 -5.06 -20.59
C ALA A 117 7.87 -5.02 -19.93
#